data_AF-A0A6P0W3M0-F1
#
_entry.id   AF-A0A6P0W3M0-F1
#
_cell.length_a   1.000
_cell.length_b   1.000
_cell.length_c   1.000
_cell.angle_alpha   90.00
_cell.angle_beta   90.00
_cell.angle_gamma   90.00
#
_symmetry.space_group_name_H-M   'P 1'
#
loop_
_entity.id
_entity.type
_entity.pdbx_description
1 polymer ?
#
loop_
_entity_poly.entity_id
_entity_poly.type
_entity_poly.pdbx_seq_one_letter_code
_entity_poly.pdbx_strand_id
1 'polypeptide(L)'
;MAIQNDGDQEWKTRMLLTKDGNVGIGTDNPEAKLDVSGQIKGGGVLAGIWAAQPLTDTSLTSTEGWEDVLETSVTFTLDRTAMIFCTYSINVQPDGNPVSDLLATRLVVDDQGYRQSGSHFQPLTSGDSNVNLNGNLVLPLQTGSHTVKLQWKKYGNNVASWNSHPSWIDGFGGGRTLVVMAFYLPIIGV
;
A
#
# COMPACT_ATOMS: atom_id res chain seq x y z
N MET A 1 -13.34 -40.78 -17.54
CA MET A 1 -13.01 -41.34 -16.22
C MET A 1 -13.98 -40.72 -15.22
N ALA A 2 -15.02 -41.44 -14.83
CA ALA A 2 -15.97 -40.98 -13.82
C ALA A 2 -15.56 -41.62 -12.50
N ILE A 3 -15.23 -40.78 -11.52
CA ILE A 3 -14.97 -41.23 -10.14
C ILE A 3 -16.34 -41.23 -9.46
N GLN A 4 -16.82 -42.41 -9.06
CA GLN A 4 -18.11 -42.57 -8.39
C GLN A 4 -17.98 -42.27 -6.89
N ASN A 5 -18.93 -41.52 -6.33
CA ASN A 5 -18.97 -41.16 -4.91
C ASN A 5 -19.68 -42.26 -4.11
N ASP A 6 -19.08 -42.69 -3.01
CA ASP A 6 -19.71 -43.60 -2.04
C ASP A 6 -20.25 -42.73 -0.89
N GLY A 7 -21.57 -42.47 -0.90
CA GLY A 7 -22.34 -41.89 0.21
C GLY A 7 -22.34 -40.36 0.36
N ASP A 8 -23.50 -39.73 0.11
CA ASP A 8 -24.01 -38.46 0.69
C ASP A 8 -23.03 -37.30 0.99
N GLN A 9 -22.13 -36.98 0.06
CA GLN A 9 -21.32 -35.76 0.12
C GLN A 9 -21.63 -34.87 -1.10
N GLU A 10 -22.07 -33.63 -0.86
CA GLU A 10 -22.20 -32.63 -1.93
C GLU A 10 -20.83 -32.38 -2.57
N TRP A 11 -20.75 -32.56 -3.89
CA TRP A 11 -19.56 -32.22 -4.64
C TRP A 11 -19.38 -30.71 -4.68
N LYS A 12 -18.38 -30.21 -3.95
CA LYS A 12 -17.98 -28.81 -4.01
C LYS A 12 -16.92 -28.60 -5.09
N THR A 13 -17.20 -27.76 -6.07
CA THR A 13 -16.21 -27.30 -7.05
C THR A 13 -15.06 -26.60 -6.31
N ARG A 14 -13.83 -27.10 -6.51
CA ARG A 14 -12.61 -26.52 -5.94
C ARG A 14 -11.82 -25.70 -6.96
N MET A 15 -11.90 -26.09 -8.23
CA MET A 15 -11.24 -25.46 -9.37
C MET A 15 -12.21 -25.48 -10.57
N LEU A 16 -12.29 -24.36 -11.28
CA LEU A 16 -13.11 -24.15 -12.47
C LEU A 16 -12.19 -23.74 -13.63
N LEU A 17 -12.37 -24.33 -14.81
CA LEU A 17 -11.82 -23.83 -16.07
C LEU A 17 -12.98 -23.40 -16.96
N THR A 18 -13.07 -22.12 -17.29
CA THR A 18 -14.13 -21.58 -18.13
C THR A 18 -13.88 -21.88 -19.61
N LYS A 19 -14.94 -21.82 -20.44
CA LYS A 19 -14.83 -21.94 -21.90
C LYS A 19 -13.92 -20.89 -22.54
N ASP A 20 -13.74 -19.74 -21.87
CA ASP A 20 -12.91 -18.64 -22.34
C ASP A 20 -11.44 -18.76 -21.85
N GLY A 21 -11.12 -19.88 -21.19
CA GLY A 21 -9.77 -20.26 -20.77
C GLY A 21 -9.31 -19.62 -19.46
N ASN A 22 -10.22 -19.15 -18.61
CA ASN A 22 -9.88 -18.61 -17.29
C ASN A 22 -9.93 -19.74 -16.24
N VAL A 23 -8.98 -19.75 -15.31
CA VAL A 23 -8.93 -20.71 -14.19
C VAL A 23 -9.36 -20.01 -12.90
N GLY A 24 -10.47 -20.47 -12.30
CA GLY A 24 -10.91 -20.09 -10.96
C GLY A 24 -10.52 -21.14 -9.93
N ILE A 25 -9.95 -20.76 -8.79
CA ILE A 25 -9.75 -21.63 -7.62
C ILE A 25 -10.47 -20.98 -6.44
N GLY A 26 -11.50 -21.65 -5.90
CA GLY A 26 -12.36 -21.08 -4.84
C GLY A 26 -13.34 -20.00 -5.30
N THR A 27 -13.42 -19.71 -6.61
CA THR A 27 -14.39 -18.79 -7.23
C THR A 27 -15.02 -19.45 -8.45
N ASP A 28 -16.32 -19.23 -8.64
CA ASP A 28 -17.08 -19.70 -9.80
C ASP A 28 -17.17 -18.65 -10.92
N ASN A 29 -16.69 -17.42 -10.67
CA ASN A 29 -16.72 -16.32 -11.62
C ASN A 29 -15.34 -15.63 -11.70
N PRO A 30 -14.34 -16.25 -12.37
CA PRO A 30 -12.98 -15.71 -12.43
C PRO A 30 -12.91 -14.43 -13.28
N GLU A 31 -12.38 -13.35 -12.69
CA GLU A 31 -12.26 -12.03 -13.33
C GLU A 31 -10.93 -11.84 -14.10
N ALA A 32 -10.02 -12.80 -13.97
CA ALA A 32 -8.72 -12.81 -14.65
C ALA A 32 -8.40 -14.21 -15.23
N LYS A 33 -7.31 -14.32 -16.00
CA LYS A 33 -6.85 -15.60 -16.58
C LYS A 33 -6.58 -16.67 -15.52
N LEU A 34 -6.08 -16.25 -14.36
CA LEU A 34 -6.00 -17.04 -13.15
C LEU A 34 -6.56 -16.18 -12.01
N ASP A 35 -7.63 -16.65 -11.37
CA ASP A 35 -8.27 -16.00 -10.23
C ASP A 35 -8.39 -17.00 -9.08
N VAL A 36 -7.78 -16.67 -7.94
CA VAL A 36 -7.76 -17.53 -6.75
C VAL A 36 -8.42 -16.78 -5.62
N SER A 37 -9.64 -17.18 -5.28
CA SER A 37 -10.33 -16.74 -4.07
C SER A 37 -9.79 -17.55 -2.89
N GLY A 38 -8.64 -17.10 -2.38
CA GLY A 38 -7.91 -17.75 -1.32
C GLY A 38 -6.41 -17.52 -1.42
N GLN A 39 -5.65 -18.26 -0.61
CA GLN A 39 -4.19 -18.11 -0.56
C GLN A 39 -3.49 -19.06 -1.54
N ILE A 40 -2.48 -18.55 -2.23
CA ILE A 40 -1.62 -19.34 -3.11
C ILE A 40 -0.37 -19.72 -2.32
N LYS A 41 -0.23 -21.00 -1.97
CA LYS A 41 1.00 -21.53 -1.36
C LYS A 41 2.03 -21.84 -2.43
N GLY A 42 2.72 -20.81 -2.93
CA GLY A 42 3.99 -20.99 -3.63
C GLY A 42 5.08 -21.35 -2.61
N GLY A 43 6.13 -22.10 -2.99
CA GLY A 43 7.28 -22.38 -2.11
C GLY A 43 8.11 -21.14 -1.70
N GLY A 44 7.55 -19.94 -1.85
CA GLY A 44 8.16 -18.67 -1.50
C GLY A 44 7.76 -18.21 -0.10
N VAL A 45 8.69 -17.51 0.54
CA VAL A 45 8.51 -16.81 1.81
C VAL A 45 7.52 -15.63 1.66
N LEU A 46 7.31 -15.13 0.44
CA LEU A 46 6.42 -14.00 0.14
C LEU A 46 4.93 -14.40 0.28
N ALA A 47 4.26 -13.78 1.25
CA ALA A 47 2.84 -13.95 1.55
C ALA A 47 1.93 -13.13 0.63
N GLY A 48 2.39 -11.96 0.18
CA GLY A 48 1.61 -11.09 -0.71
C GLY A 48 2.33 -9.79 -1.01
N ILE A 49 1.91 -9.14 -2.09
CA ILE A 49 2.28 -7.77 -2.44
C ILE A 49 0.97 -7.02 -2.66
N TRP A 50 0.80 -5.91 -1.96
CA TRP A 50 -0.32 -5.01 -2.12
C TRP A 50 0.20 -3.59 -2.33
N ALA A 51 -0.46 -2.81 -3.16
CA ALA A 51 -0.01 -1.47 -3.48
C ALA A 51 -1.18 -0.50 -3.68
N ALA A 52 -0.91 0.77 -3.39
CA ALA A 52 -1.76 1.90 -3.75
C ALA A 52 -0.95 2.86 -4.63
N GLN A 53 -1.53 3.24 -5.78
CA GLN A 53 -0.97 4.24 -6.70
C GLN A 53 -2.04 5.25 -7.09
N PRO A 54 -2.43 6.16 -6.19
CA PRO A 54 -3.52 7.08 -6.47
C PRO A 54 -3.17 8.05 -7.59
N LEU A 55 -4.15 8.34 -8.45
CA LEU A 55 -4.05 9.29 -9.55
C LEU A 55 -4.74 10.63 -9.23
N THR A 56 -5.42 10.68 -8.08
CA THR A 56 -6.16 11.85 -7.61
C THR A 56 -5.23 12.86 -6.97
N ASP A 57 -5.35 14.12 -7.38
CA ASP A 57 -4.62 15.23 -6.78
C ASP A 57 -5.04 15.44 -5.32
N THR A 58 -4.09 15.86 -4.49
CA THR A 58 -4.35 16.13 -3.07
C THR A 58 -3.46 17.24 -2.53
N SER A 59 -3.97 17.97 -1.53
CA SER A 59 -3.33 19.13 -0.94
C SER A 59 -3.39 19.06 0.58
N LEU A 60 -2.27 19.34 1.24
CA LEU A 60 -2.15 19.56 2.66
C LEU A 60 -2.14 21.05 2.94
N THR A 61 -3.19 21.56 3.58
CA THR A 61 -3.33 22.98 3.91
C THR A 61 -3.14 23.26 5.40
N SER A 62 -3.59 22.34 6.25
CA SER A 62 -3.59 22.51 7.69
C SER A 62 -2.21 22.27 8.30
N THR A 63 -1.92 23.01 9.36
CA THR A 63 -0.75 22.82 10.23
C THR A 63 -1.07 21.97 11.46
N GLU A 64 -2.32 21.52 11.58
CA GLU A 64 -2.85 20.82 12.74
C GLU A 64 -2.62 19.31 12.61
N GLY A 65 -1.49 18.85 13.14
CA GLY A 65 -1.23 17.43 13.30
C GLY A 65 -0.90 16.70 12.00
N TRP A 66 -1.03 15.37 12.04
CA TRP A 66 -0.76 14.50 10.89
C TRP A 66 -2.06 14.22 10.16
N GLU A 67 -2.03 14.28 8.84
CA GLU A 67 -3.18 13.99 7.98
C GLU A 67 -2.87 12.80 7.07
N ASP A 68 -3.89 12.02 6.74
CA ASP A 68 -3.77 10.93 5.77
C ASP A 68 -3.56 11.53 4.36
N VAL A 69 -2.62 10.96 3.62
CA VAL A 69 -2.48 11.30 2.19
C VAL A 69 -3.58 10.55 1.44
N LEU A 70 -4.51 11.30 0.85
CA LEU A 70 -5.74 10.81 0.20
C LEU A 70 -5.52 9.51 -0.60
N GLU A 71 -6.30 8.45 -0.37
CA GLU A 71 -6.21 7.17 -1.12
C GLU A 71 -4.88 6.40 -1.04
N THR A 72 -3.94 6.82 -0.19
CA THR A 72 -2.63 6.15 -0.02
C THR A 72 -2.68 5.12 1.10
N SER A 73 -3.63 4.20 0.99
CA SER A 73 -3.90 3.19 1.99
C SER A 73 -4.07 1.83 1.33
N VAL A 74 -3.59 0.80 2.03
CA VAL A 74 -3.69 -0.59 1.61
C VAL A 74 -4.20 -1.40 2.79
N THR A 75 -5.27 -2.15 2.57
CA THR A 75 -5.82 -3.10 3.53
C THR A 75 -5.59 -4.52 3.02
N PHE A 76 -5.12 -5.41 3.88
CA PHE A 76 -4.80 -6.78 3.54
C PHE A 76 -5.06 -7.70 4.74
N THR A 77 -5.06 -9.01 4.49
CA THR A 77 -5.26 -10.03 5.53
C THR A 77 -4.10 -11.01 5.52
N LEU A 78 -3.57 -11.30 6.71
CA LEU A 78 -2.57 -12.33 6.96
C LEU A 78 -3.25 -13.52 7.63
N ASP A 79 -3.01 -14.74 7.14
CA ASP A 79 -3.45 -16.00 7.78
C ASP A 79 -2.52 -16.42 8.94
N ARG A 80 -1.30 -15.88 8.97
CA ARG A 80 -0.27 -16.18 9.96
C ARG A 80 0.65 -14.98 10.15
N THR A 81 1.39 -14.99 11.25
CA THR A 81 2.40 -13.98 11.54
C THR A 81 3.38 -13.82 10.38
N ALA A 82 3.58 -12.58 9.94
CA ALA A 82 4.45 -12.24 8.83
C ALA A 82 5.30 -11.01 9.17
N MET A 83 6.51 -10.96 8.62
CA MET A 83 7.27 -9.72 8.52
C MET A 83 6.74 -8.93 7.33
N ILE A 84 6.32 -7.69 7.55
CA ILE A 84 6.02 -6.78 6.45
C ILE A 84 7.23 -5.91 6.13
N PHE A 85 7.44 -5.66 4.85
CA PHE A 85 8.25 -4.57 4.34
C PHE A 85 7.31 -3.61 3.62
N CYS A 86 7.22 -2.38 4.11
CA CYS A 86 6.47 -1.31 3.50
C CYS A 86 7.43 -0.28 2.92
N THR A 87 7.08 0.30 1.78
CA THR A 87 7.79 1.45 1.23
C THR A 87 6.82 2.40 0.57
N TYR A 88 7.12 3.70 0.62
CA TYR A 88 6.38 4.71 -0.12
C TYR A 88 7.32 5.65 -0.86
N SER A 89 6.79 6.27 -1.90
CA SER A 89 7.36 7.42 -2.60
C SER A 89 6.25 8.42 -2.87
N ILE A 90 6.47 9.69 -2.57
CA ILE A 90 5.54 10.79 -2.88
C ILE A 90 6.30 11.99 -3.41
N ASN A 91 5.85 12.51 -4.56
CA ASN A 91 6.28 13.82 -5.05
C ASN A 91 5.35 14.91 -4.49
N VAL A 92 5.95 15.96 -3.93
CA VAL A 92 5.21 17.07 -3.30
C VAL A 92 5.81 18.42 -3.69
N GLN A 93 4.94 19.37 -3.98
CA GLN A 93 5.27 20.74 -4.36
C GLN A 93 4.57 21.75 -3.44
N PRO A 94 5.26 22.79 -2.95
CA PRO A 94 4.63 23.89 -2.24
C PRO A 94 3.87 24.81 -3.21
N ASP A 95 2.77 25.38 -2.73
CA ASP A 95 2.11 26.52 -3.38
C ASP A 95 2.80 27.83 -2.99
N GLY A 96 3.95 28.10 -3.61
CA GLY A 96 4.73 29.33 -3.42
C GLY A 96 6.14 29.09 -2.88
N ASN A 97 6.64 30.04 -2.07
CA ASN A 97 8.00 29.99 -1.52
C ASN A 97 8.02 29.31 -0.14
N PRO A 98 8.52 28.06 -0.03
CA PRO A 98 8.48 27.28 1.20
C PRO A 98 9.61 27.60 2.19
N VAL A 99 10.45 28.62 1.97
CA VAL A 99 11.62 28.87 2.83
C VAL A 99 11.21 28.89 4.31
N SER A 100 11.86 28.04 5.11
CA SER A 100 11.59 27.81 6.55
C SER A 100 10.34 27.02 6.90
N ASP A 101 9.47 26.65 5.96
CA ASP A 101 8.45 25.63 6.18
C ASP A 101 9.10 24.23 6.18
N LEU A 102 8.45 23.28 6.85
CA LEU A 102 8.86 21.87 6.83
C LEU A 102 7.67 20.99 6.48
N LEU A 103 7.91 20.06 5.56
CA LEU A 103 6.99 18.98 5.24
C LEU A 103 7.58 17.67 5.78
N ALA A 104 6.79 16.89 6.50
CA ALA A 104 7.15 15.56 6.97
C ALA A 104 6.15 14.51 6.47
N THR A 105 6.63 13.28 6.33
CA THR A 105 5.83 12.09 5.98
C THR A 105 6.09 10.96 6.97
N ARG A 106 5.15 10.02 7.10
CA ARG A 106 5.32 8.77 7.87
C ARG A 106 4.32 7.71 7.44
N LEU A 107 4.68 6.45 7.59
CA LEU A 107 3.72 5.35 7.53
C LEU A 107 2.96 5.20 8.85
N VAL A 108 1.71 4.79 8.73
CA VAL A 108 0.84 4.38 9.83
C VAL A 108 0.41 2.94 9.58
N VAL A 109 0.55 2.09 10.58
CA VAL A 109 0.09 0.69 10.54
C VAL A 109 -0.90 0.50 11.67
N ASP A 110 -2.12 0.05 11.36
CA ASP A 110 -3.21 -0.15 12.33
C ASP A 110 -3.39 1.04 13.28
N ASP A 111 -3.49 2.24 12.69
CA ASP A 111 -3.62 3.55 13.36
C ASP A 111 -2.43 3.97 14.25
N GLN A 112 -1.34 3.19 14.27
CA GLN A 112 -0.08 3.56 14.92
C GLN A 112 0.88 4.21 13.93
N GLY A 113 1.31 5.44 14.21
CA GLY A 113 2.25 6.17 13.35
C GLY A 113 3.71 5.86 13.64
N TYR A 114 4.46 5.44 12.63
CA TYR A 114 5.86 5.01 12.75
C TYR A 114 6.82 6.09 12.23
N ARG A 115 7.43 6.85 13.15
CA ARG A 115 8.38 7.92 12.79
C ARG A 115 9.64 7.40 12.09
N GLN A 116 10.04 6.16 12.34
CA GLN A 116 11.23 5.54 11.72
C GLN A 116 11.11 5.42 10.21
N SER A 117 9.87 5.40 9.69
CA SER A 117 9.59 5.39 8.25
C SER A 117 9.58 6.79 7.62
N GLY A 118 9.78 7.83 8.44
CA GLY A 118 9.53 9.19 8.02
C GLY A 118 10.61 9.77 7.12
N SER A 119 10.17 10.67 6.25
CA SER A 119 11.01 11.51 5.40
C SER A 119 10.55 12.95 5.55
N HIS A 120 11.46 13.91 5.40
CA HIS A 120 11.11 15.33 5.52
C HIS A 120 11.87 16.19 4.53
N PHE A 121 11.33 17.39 4.30
CA PHE A 121 11.92 18.40 3.45
C PHE A 121 11.74 19.78 4.11
N GLN A 122 12.84 20.52 4.19
CA GLN A 122 12.88 21.88 4.75
C GLN A 122 13.82 22.72 3.88
N PRO A 123 13.28 23.53 2.96
CA PRO A 123 14.08 24.36 2.08
C PRO A 123 14.60 25.60 2.80
N LEU A 124 15.87 25.93 2.55
CA LEU A 124 16.57 27.07 3.14
C LEU A 124 16.71 28.25 2.17
N THR A 125 16.48 28.01 0.87
CA THR A 125 16.60 29.02 -0.18
C THR A 125 15.40 28.98 -1.12
N SER A 126 15.04 30.13 -1.69
CA SER A 126 13.99 30.21 -2.70
C SER A 126 14.46 29.50 -3.99
N GLY A 127 13.81 28.40 -4.34
CA GLY A 127 14.13 27.63 -5.56
C GLY A 127 13.86 26.13 -5.44
N ASP A 128 13.88 25.58 -4.22
CA ASP A 128 13.56 24.17 -4.02
C ASP A 128 12.03 24.00 -3.92
N SER A 129 11.37 23.58 -5.01
CA SER A 129 9.90 23.55 -5.08
C SER A 129 9.30 22.20 -5.47
N ASN A 130 10.08 21.18 -5.83
CA ASN A 130 9.54 19.83 -5.98
C ASN A 130 10.45 18.86 -5.24
N VAL A 131 9.88 18.06 -4.35
CA VAL A 131 10.62 17.09 -3.55
C VAL A 131 9.97 15.72 -3.64
N ASN A 132 10.81 14.71 -3.80
CA ASN A 132 10.40 13.32 -3.66
C ASN A 132 10.74 12.84 -2.24
N LEU A 133 9.72 12.55 -1.44
CA LEU A 133 9.85 12.00 -0.09
C LEU A 133 9.62 10.49 -0.14
N ASN A 134 10.55 9.73 0.43
CA ASN A 134 10.52 8.28 0.43
C ASN A 134 10.86 7.73 1.80
N GLY A 135 10.27 6.59 2.13
CA GLY A 135 10.59 5.88 3.35
C GLY A 135 10.26 4.40 3.25
N ASN A 136 10.73 3.64 4.24
CA ASN A 136 10.41 2.24 4.39
C ASN A 136 10.15 1.89 5.86
N LEU A 137 9.53 0.74 6.09
CA LEU A 137 9.24 0.23 7.42
C LEU A 137 9.26 -1.29 7.38
N VAL A 138 9.89 -1.90 8.37
CA VAL A 138 9.89 -3.36 8.54
C VAL A 138 9.43 -3.69 9.96
N LEU A 139 8.38 -4.51 10.07
CA LEU A 139 7.86 -4.94 11.37
C LEU A 139 7.07 -6.25 11.26
N PRO A 140 6.95 -7.02 12.36
CA PRO A 140 6.09 -8.19 12.40
C PRO A 140 4.63 -7.79 12.61
N LEU A 141 3.72 -8.41 11.86
CA LEU A 141 2.28 -8.37 12.08
C LEU A 141 1.75 -9.77 12.36
N GLN A 142 0.71 -9.85 13.19
CA GLN A 142 0.07 -11.12 13.55
C GLN A 142 -0.90 -11.57 12.44
N THR A 143 -1.55 -12.72 12.63
CA THR A 143 -2.68 -13.10 11.79
C THR A 143 -3.83 -12.10 11.97
N GLY A 144 -4.54 -11.77 10.90
CA GLY A 144 -5.65 -10.83 10.92
C GLY A 144 -5.66 -9.82 9.77
N SER A 145 -6.62 -8.90 9.83
CA SER A 145 -6.73 -7.77 8.91
C SER A 145 -5.87 -6.62 9.38
N HIS A 146 -5.13 -6.01 8.45
CA HIS A 146 -4.21 -4.92 8.71
C HIS A 146 -4.41 -3.82 7.69
N THR A 147 -4.13 -2.58 8.10
CA THR A 147 -4.11 -1.42 7.21
C THR A 147 -2.80 -0.67 7.34
N VAL A 148 -2.19 -0.36 6.20
CA VAL A 148 -1.03 0.53 6.09
C VAL A 148 -1.45 1.75 5.30
N LYS A 149 -1.20 2.95 5.83
CA LYS A 149 -1.48 4.22 5.16
C LYS A 149 -0.30 5.18 5.25
N LEU A 150 -0.20 6.11 4.31
CA LEU A 150 0.76 7.21 4.35
C LEU A 150 0.12 8.45 4.98
N GLN A 151 0.84 9.08 5.90
CA GLN A 151 0.50 10.38 6.45
C GLN A 151 1.57 11.42 6.11
N TRP A 152 1.14 12.68 6.07
CA TRP A 152 1.97 13.86 5.95
C TRP A 152 1.62 14.91 6.99
N LYS A 153 2.55 15.83 7.25
CA LYS A 153 2.37 16.94 8.17
C LYS A 153 3.14 18.16 7.70
N LYS A 154 2.48 19.31 7.75
CA LYS A 154 3.03 20.63 7.47
C LYS A 154 3.42 21.32 8.77
N TYR A 155 4.55 22.01 8.74
CA TYR A 155 5.02 22.93 9.77
C TYR A 155 5.36 24.26 9.10
N GLY A 156 4.95 25.37 9.73
CA GLY A 156 5.11 26.70 9.15
C GLY A 156 3.90 27.12 8.31
N ASN A 157 3.90 28.40 7.92
CA ASN A 157 2.79 29.09 7.28
C ASN A 157 3.23 29.89 6.04
N ASN A 158 4.46 29.69 5.54
CA ASN A 158 4.97 30.45 4.41
C ASN A 158 4.28 30.04 3.10
N VAL A 159 3.88 28.78 2.96
CA VAL A 159 3.05 28.32 1.85
C VAL A 159 1.64 27.99 2.33
N ALA A 160 0.64 28.27 1.49
CA ALA A 160 -0.75 27.94 1.80
C ALA A 160 -0.95 26.42 1.85
N SER A 161 -0.37 25.71 0.89
CA SER A 161 -0.46 24.26 0.80
C SER A 161 0.82 23.59 0.31
N TRP A 162 0.90 22.30 0.61
CA TRP A 162 1.78 21.34 -0.06
C TRP A 162 0.91 20.39 -0.88
N ASN A 163 1.25 20.17 -2.14
CA ASN A 163 0.39 19.50 -3.09
C ASN A 163 1.09 18.31 -3.74
N SER A 164 0.35 17.23 -3.95
CA SER A 164 0.77 16.08 -4.74
C SER A 164 -0.19 15.98 -5.93
N HIS A 165 0.33 16.17 -7.15
CA HIS A 165 -0.46 16.20 -8.38
C HIS A 165 -0.02 15.07 -9.33
N PRO A 166 -0.46 13.82 -9.12
CA PRO A 166 -0.14 12.72 -10.03
C PRO A 166 -0.62 12.98 -11.46
N SER A 167 -1.65 13.81 -11.65
CA SER A 167 -2.18 14.18 -12.97
C SER A 167 -1.27 15.11 -13.80
N TRP A 168 -0.23 15.69 -13.18
CA TRP A 168 0.66 16.66 -13.82
C TRP A 168 1.77 15.99 -14.64
N ILE A 169 1.99 16.49 -15.86
CA ILE A 169 2.91 15.93 -16.88
C ILE A 169 2.63 14.43 -17.04
N ASP A 170 1.60 14.14 -17.84
CA ASP A 170 1.21 12.81 -18.34
C ASP A 170 1.09 11.65 -17.33
N GLY A 171 0.99 11.94 -16.03
CA GLY A 171 0.87 10.92 -14.98
C GLY A 171 2.18 10.65 -14.20
N PHE A 172 3.30 11.25 -14.62
CA PHE A 172 4.64 10.89 -14.14
C PHE A 172 5.33 11.99 -13.32
N GLY A 173 4.87 13.25 -13.40
CA GLY A 173 5.51 14.39 -12.72
C GLY A 173 5.27 14.46 -11.20
N GLY A 174 4.17 13.87 -10.72
CA GLY A 174 3.71 13.98 -9.33
C GLY A 174 3.28 12.66 -8.68
N GLY A 175 3.76 11.53 -9.22
CA GLY A 175 3.32 10.19 -8.83
C GLY A 175 3.51 9.90 -7.33
N ARG A 176 2.64 9.03 -6.81
CA ARG A 176 2.72 8.52 -5.44
C ARG A 176 2.48 7.02 -5.40
N THR A 177 3.27 6.33 -4.60
CA THR A 177 3.16 4.88 -4.43
C THR A 177 3.29 4.51 -2.96
N LEU A 178 2.52 3.52 -2.53
CA LEU A 178 2.70 2.78 -1.30
C LEU A 178 2.69 1.30 -1.67
N VAL A 179 3.71 0.55 -1.24
CA VAL A 179 3.82 -0.88 -1.46
C VAL A 179 4.01 -1.57 -0.12
N VAL A 180 3.23 -2.61 0.11
CA VAL A 180 3.34 -3.51 1.26
C VAL A 180 3.66 -4.91 0.73
N MET A 181 4.77 -5.46 1.19
CA MET A 181 5.15 -6.84 0.94
C MET A 181 5.12 -7.60 2.27
N ALA A 182 4.43 -8.73 2.33
CA ALA A 182 4.45 -9.59 3.52
C ALA A 182 5.29 -10.84 3.26
N PHE A 183 6.01 -11.28 4.27
CA PHE A 183 6.90 -12.44 4.25
C PHE A 183 6.57 -13.32 5.45
N TYR A 184 6.06 -14.53 5.21
CA TYR A 184 5.78 -15.46 6.29
C TYR A 184 7.06 -15.91 6.96
N LEU A 185 7.04 -15.92 8.29
CA LEU A 185 8.13 -16.53 9.04
C LEU A 185 8.16 -18.05 8.76
N PRO A 186 9.34 -18.67 8.69
CA PRO A 186 9.45 -20.13 8.56
C PRO A 186 8.67 -20.81 9.69
N ILE A 187 7.93 -21.87 9.36
CA ILE A 187 7.41 -22.76 10.39
C ILE A 187 8.60 -23.57 10.88
N ILE A 188 9.18 -23.18 12.02
CA ILE A 188 10.19 -24.01 12.69
C ILE A 188 9.40 -25.16 13.34
N GLY A 189 9.48 -26.35 12.74
CA GLY A 189 8.95 -27.56 13.36
C GLY A 189 9.69 -27.86 14.65
N VAL A 190 8.95 -28.11 15.73
CA VAL A 190 9.45 -28.73 16.96
C VAL A 190 9.53 -30.23 16.74
#